data_AF-A0A2M8HRD0-F1
#
_entry.id   AF-A0A2M8HRD0-F1
#
_cell.length_a   1.000
_cell.length_b   1.000
_cell.length_c   1.000
_cell.angle_alpha   90.00
_cell.angle_beta   90.00
_cell.angle_gamma   90.00
#
_symmetry.space_group_name_H-M   'P 1'
#
loop_
_entity.id
_entity.type
_entity.pdbx_description
1 polymer ?
#
loop_
_entity_poly.entity_id
_entity_poly.type
_entity_poly.pdbx_seq_one_letter_code
_entity_poly.pdbx_strand_id
1 'polypeptide(L)'
;MNLLDTFQPKSNPQGEYIRFYYTKKYLQFRSKCIYESKEKKFELGRILGYNTSKSTFFSKIQKRIQTMENCTGIIPYSYLQFIGASKDELETCQEMDLKSFEEEKDKPRFPKRANQRLAPAIFRTVQIPSGFSEEEAIDYLRKDGFNLSYITINYPELLIISLPPKPQCPMYIWQEPIYKQTKLGLDFGTLYSGIAQTKIG
;
A
#
# COMPACT_ATOMS: atom_id res chain seq x y z
N MET A 1 2.31 32.86 -3.65
CA MET A 1 2.04 31.40 -3.58
C MET A 1 1.83 30.93 -5.00
N ASN A 2 2.67 30.04 -5.53
CA ASN A 2 2.63 29.67 -6.94
C ASN A 2 1.70 28.45 -7.13
N LEU A 3 0.61 28.61 -7.88
CA LEU A 3 -0.38 27.55 -8.18
C LEU A 3 0.25 26.31 -8.87
N LEU A 4 1.46 26.44 -9.38
CA LEU A 4 2.24 25.38 -10.01
C LEU A 4 2.80 24.35 -9.00
N ASP A 5 2.99 24.72 -7.74
CA ASP A 5 3.56 23.83 -6.72
C ASP A 5 2.60 22.67 -6.34
N THR A 6 1.30 22.83 -6.62
CA THR A 6 0.26 21.82 -6.38
C THR A 6 0.32 20.62 -7.31
N PHE A 7 1.02 20.72 -8.47
CA PHE A 7 1.15 19.65 -9.46
C PHE A 7 2.46 18.84 -9.32
N GLN A 8 3.33 19.22 -8.40
CA GLN A 8 4.59 18.52 -8.17
C GLN A 8 4.34 17.15 -7.49
N PRO A 9 5.08 16.08 -7.86
CA PRO A 9 5.04 14.80 -7.16
C PRO A 9 5.20 14.96 -5.65
N LYS A 10 4.26 14.43 -4.87
CA LYS A 10 4.19 14.58 -3.40
C LYS A 10 5.06 13.60 -2.62
N SER A 11 5.79 12.76 -3.35
CA SER A 11 6.58 11.65 -2.84
C SER A 11 8.06 11.80 -3.20
N ASN A 12 8.90 11.20 -2.36
CA ASN A 12 10.31 11.05 -2.63
C ASN A 12 10.52 9.71 -3.36
N PRO A 13 11.22 9.68 -4.50
CA PRO A 13 11.50 8.43 -5.19
C PRO A 13 12.32 7.51 -4.27
N GLN A 14 11.95 6.24 -4.26
CA GLN A 14 12.76 5.15 -3.75
C GLN A 14 13.21 4.36 -4.97
N GLY A 15 14.49 4.00 -5.06
CA GLY A 15 15.15 3.57 -6.31
C GLY A 15 14.30 2.64 -7.18
N GLU A 16 14.43 1.34 -6.97
CA GLU A 16 13.68 0.30 -7.70
C GLU A 16 12.81 -0.56 -6.79
N TYR A 17 12.74 -0.24 -5.49
CA TYR A 17 11.94 -1.00 -4.54
C TYR A 17 10.45 -0.92 -4.86
N ILE A 18 9.81 -2.09 -4.90
CA ILE A 18 8.38 -2.24 -5.09
C ILE A 18 7.84 -3.15 -3.99
N ARG A 19 6.89 -2.66 -3.19
CA ARG A 19 6.28 -3.46 -2.11
C ARG A 19 5.49 -4.62 -2.70
N PHE A 20 5.68 -5.82 -2.15
CA PHE A 20 5.08 -7.07 -2.62
C PHE A 20 5.46 -7.45 -4.06
N TYR A 21 6.65 -7.08 -4.55
CA TYR A 21 7.05 -7.37 -5.93
C TYR A 21 6.86 -8.85 -6.31
N TYR A 22 7.47 -9.77 -5.54
CA TYR A 22 7.46 -11.20 -5.84
C TYR A 22 6.05 -11.78 -5.66
N THR A 23 5.36 -11.41 -4.58
CA THR A 23 3.98 -11.85 -4.33
C THR A 23 3.03 -11.39 -5.44
N LYS A 24 3.09 -10.12 -5.87
CA LYS A 24 2.27 -9.58 -6.96
C LYS A 24 2.52 -10.35 -8.25
N LYS A 25 3.79 -10.56 -8.62
CA LYS A 25 4.18 -11.31 -9.82
C LYS A 25 3.66 -12.74 -9.80
N TYR A 26 3.77 -13.41 -8.65
CA TYR A 26 3.28 -14.76 -8.47
C TYR A 26 1.75 -14.84 -8.63
N LEU A 27 1.00 -13.99 -7.93
CA LEU A 27 -0.46 -13.97 -8.03
C LEU A 27 -0.93 -13.68 -9.45
N GLN A 28 -0.32 -12.68 -10.12
CA GLN A 28 -0.61 -12.35 -11.53
C GLN A 28 -0.28 -13.49 -12.49
N PHE A 29 0.78 -14.24 -12.22
CA PHE A 29 1.15 -15.41 -13.02
C PHE A 29 0.11 -16.54 -12.85
N ARG A 30 -0.29 -16.84 -11.61
CA ARG A 30 -1.28 -17.90 -11.32
C ARG A 30 -2.69 -17.53 -11.80
N SER A 31 -3.04 -16.25 -11.82
CA SER A 31 -4.38 -15.78 -12.19
C SER A 31 -4.60 -15.58 -13.69
N LYS A 32 -3.59 -15.79 -14.56
CA LYS A 32 -3.69 -15.58 -16.02
C LYS A 32 -4.93 -16.21 -16.65
N CYS A 33 -5.25 -17.43 -16.25
CA CYS A 33 -6.41 -18.18 -16.75
C CYS A 33 -7.76 -17.47 -16.49
N ILE A 34 -7.85 -16.60 -15.49
CA ILE A 34 -9.06 -15.80 -15.21
C ILE A 34 -9.27 -14.72 -16.27
N TYR A 35 -8.18 -14.15 -16.79
CA TYR A 35 -8.26 -13.06 -17.76
C TYR A 35 -8.66 -13.54 -19.14
N GLU A 36 -8.36 -14.80 -19.45
CA GLU A 36 -8.57 -15.42 -20.75
C GLU A 36 -10.01 -15.93 -20.95
N SER A 37 -10.78 -16.13 -19.87
CA SER A 37 -12.13 -16.71 -19.94
C SER A 37 -13.17 -15.94 -19.09
N LYS A 38 -14.32 -15.64 -19.71
CA LYS A 38 -15.47 -15.06 -18.99
C LYS A 38 -16.07 -16.06 -18.01
N GLU A 39 -16.07 -17.35 -18.37
CA GLU A 39 -16.56 -18.47 -17.59
C GLU A 39 -15.77 -18.59 -16.29
N LYS A 40 -14.44 -18.46 -16.35
CA LYS A 40 -13.58 -18.44 -15.16
C LYS A 40 -13.86 -17.25 -14.24
N LYS A 41 -14.15 -16.07 -14.79
CA LYS A 41 -14.60 -14.92 -13.98
C LYS A 41 -15.94 -15.20 -13.30
N PHE A 42 -16.89 -15.82 -14.00
CA PHE A 42 -18.17 -16.22 -13.41
C PHE A 42 -18.00 -17.25 -12.28
N GLU A 43 -17.19 -18.28 -12.51
CA GLU A 43 -16.89 -19.33 -11.54
C GLU A 43 -16.28 -18.73 -10.27
N LEU A 44 -15.24 -17.90 -10.42
CA LEU A 44 -14.64 -17.18 -9.30
C LEU A 44 -15.65 -16.25 -8.61
N GLY A 45 -16.47 -15.54 -9.39
CA GLY A 45 -17.52 -14.69 -8.86
C GLY A 45 -18.47 -15.43 -7.93
N ARG A 46 -18.91 -16.63 -8.31
CA ARG A 46 -19.77 -17.49 -7.47
C ARG A 46 -19.04 -17.95 -6.20
N ILE A 47 -17.78 -18.39 -6.32
CA ILE A 47 -16.94 -18.81 -5.20
C ILE A 47 -16.76 -17.67 -4.17
N LEU A 48 -16.65 -16.44 -4.66
CA LEU A 48 -16.52 -15.24 -3.83
C LEU A 48 -17.86 -14.64 -3.38
N GLY A 49 -19.00 -15.28 -3.71
CA GLY A 49 -20.33 -14.86 -3.27
C GLY A 49 -20.94 -13.67 -4.05
N TYR A 50 -20.42 -13.34 -5.22
CA TYR A 50 -21.00 -12.29 -6.06
C TYR A 50 -22.29 -12.75 -6.74
N ASN A 51 -23.25 -11.84 -6.86
CA ASN A 51 -24.40 -12.03 -7.75
C ASN A 51 -23.95 -11.86 -9.20
N THR A 52 -23.77 -12.97 -9.90
CA THR A 52 -23.32 -13.03 -11.30
C THR A 52 -24.35 -12.53 -12.31
N SER A 53 -25.62 -12.42 -11.93
CA SER A 53 -26.70 -11.98 -12.82
C SER A 53 -26.79 -10.46 -12.97
N LYS A 54 -26.07 -9.69 -12.13
CA LYS A 54 -26.05 -8.22 -12.21
C LYS A 54 -25.18 -7.73 -13.37
N SER A 55 -25.64 -6.70 -14.09
CA SER A 55 -24.87 -6.06 -15.18
C SER A 55 -23.51 -5.49 -14.74
N THR A 56 -23.38 -5.08 -13.47
CA THR A 56 -22.13 -4.57 -12.88
C THR A 56 -21.18 -5.66 -12.39
N PHE A 57 -21.50 -6.94 -12.59
CA PHE A 57 -20.71 -8.06 -12.10
C PHE A 57 -19.25 -8.01 -12.59
N PHE A 58 -19.05 -7.89 -13.90
CA PHE A 58 -17.71 -7.96 -14.49
C PHE A 58 -16.77 -6.85 -14.01
N SER A 59 -17.27 -5.62 -13.88
CA SER A 59 -16.45 -4.52 -13.37
C SER A 59 -16.07 -4.70 -11.90
N LYS A 60 -17.01 -5.21 -11.09
CA LYS A 60 -16.76 -5.51 -9.67
C LYS A 60 -15.75 -6.64 -9.47
N ILE A 61 -15.92 -7.76 -10.15
CA ILE A 61 -15.01 -8.91 -10.01
C ILE A 61 -13.61 -8.56 -10.54
N GLN A 62 -13.51 -7.82 -11.65
CA GLN A 62 -12.23 -7.35 -12.20
C GLN A 62 -11.49 -6.47 -11.19
N LYS A 63 -12.18 -5.49 -10.59
CA LYS A 63 -11.60 -4.61 -9.56
C LYS A 63 -11.17 -5.42 -8.32
N ARG A 64 -11.95 -6.44 -7.94
CA ARG A 64 -11.62 -7.32 -6.82
C ARG A 64 -10.36 -8.14 -7.10
N ILE A 65 -10.24 -8.75 -8.29
CA ILE A 65 -9.04 -9.47 -8.71
C ILE A 65 -7.82 -8.54 -8.66
N GLN A 66 -7.92 -7.34 -9.23
CA GLN A 66 -6.84 -6.35 -9.19
C GLN A 66 -6.45 -5.97 -7.75
N THR A 67 -7.43 -5.86 -6.84
CA THR A 67 -7.15 -5.55 -5.42
C THR A 67 -6.36 -6.69 -4.76
N MET A 68 -6.72 -7.95 -5.04
CA MET A 68 -6.04 -9.13 -4.51
C MET A 68 -4.63 -9.27 -5.10
N GLU A 69 -4.48 -9.14 -6.41
CA GLU A 69 -3.19 -9.22 -7.10
C GLU A 69 -2.23 -8.11 -6.71
N ASN A 70 -2.74 -6.90 -6.44
CA ASN A 70 -1.93 -5.79 -5.96
C ASN A 70 -1.67 -5.80 -4.45
N CYS A 71 -2.19 -6.79 -3.72
CA CYS A 71 -2.04 -6.91 -2.27
C CYS A 71 -2.55 -5.66 -1.51
N THR A 72 -3.58 -4.98 -2.02
CA THR A 72 -4.16 -3.76 -1.42
C THR A 72 -5.40 -4.04 -0.56
N GLY A 73 -5.67 -5.30 -0.25
CA GLY A 73 -6.78 -5.72 0.59
C GLY A 73 -6.61 -7.15 1.10
N ILE A 74 -7.68 -7.69 1.69
CA ILE A 74 -7.71 -9.06 2.19
C ILE A 74 -7.84 -10.04 1.01
N ILE A 75 -7.01 -11.07 1.00
CA ILE A 75 -7.05 -12.13 0.00
C ILE A 75 -7.77 -13.36 0.58
N PRO A 76 -8.96 -13.73 0.04
CA PRO A 76 -9.68 -14.92 0.48
C PRO A 76 -8.93 -16.19 0.11
N TYR A 77 -8.92 -17.17 1.02
CA TYR A 77 -8.33 -18.48 0.74
C TYR A 77 -8.97 -19.18 -0.49
N SER A 78 -10.27 -18.98 -0.70
CA SER A 78 -10.98 -19.51 -1.87
C SER A 78 -10.47 -18.95 -3.20
N TYR A 79 -9.99 -17.70 -3.23
CA TYR A 79 -9.33 -17.16 -4.42
C TYR A 79 -7.97 -17.83 -4.66
N LEU A 80 -7.16 -17.99 -3.60
CA LEU A 80 -5.86 -18.66 -3.69
C LEU A 80 -6.00 -20.10 -4.19
N GLN A 81 -6.96 -20.86 -3.65
CA GLN A 81 -7.29 -22.20 -4.13
C GLN A 81 -7.73 -22.18 -5.60
N PHE A 82 -8.56 -21.22 -5.99
CA PHE A 82 -9.08 -21.12 -7.36
C PHE A 82 -7.99 -20.90 -8.41
N ILE A 83 -7.02 -20.02 -8.12
CA ILE A 83 -5.84 -19.81 -8.99
C ILE A 83 -4.76 -20.88 -8.81
N GLY A 84 -5.03 -21.87 -7.95
CA GLY A 84 -4.10 -22.92 -7.59
C GLY A 84 -2.82 -22.41 -6.95
N ALA A 85 -2.84 -21.29 -6.24
CA ALA A 85 -1.66 -20.77 -5.55
C ALA A 85 -1.18 -21.79 -4.50
N SER A 86 0.08 -22.21 -4.62
CA SER A 86 0.74 -23.06 -3.63
C SER A 86 1.08 -22.23 -2.40
N LYS A 87 0.85 -22.81 -1.22
CA LYS A 87 1.21 -22.18 0.05
C LYS A 87 2.72 -21.95 0.14
N ASP A 88 3.52 -22.96 -0.18
CA ASP A 88 4.98 -22.91 -0.04
C ASP A 88 5.62 -21.89 -1.01
N GLU A 89 5.12 -21.82 -2.25
CA GLU A 89 5.59 -20.83 -3.23
C GLU A 89 5.23 -19.40 -2.78
N LEU A 90 4.06 -19.22 -2.18
CA LEU A 90 3.58 -17.94 -1.70
C LEU A 90 4.34 -17.47 -0.45
N GLU A 91 4.67 -18.38 0.47
CA GLU A 91 5.55 -18.13 1.62
C GLU A 91 6.95 -17.73 1.15
N THR A 92 7.51 -18.45 0.18
CA THR A 92 8.81 -18.09 -0.44
C THR A 92 8.77 -16.68 -1.04
N CYS A 93 7.68 -16.32 -1.75
CA CYS A 93 7.52 -14.97 -2.29
C CYS A 93 7.48 -13.90 -1.19
N GLN A 94 6.80 -14.18 -0.08
CA GLN A 94 6.74 -13.27 1.07
C GLN A 94 8.10 -13.08 1.74
N GLU A 95 8.88 -14.15 1.90
CA GLU A 95 10.23 -14.08 2.44
C GLU A 95 11.15 -13.21 1.55
N MET A 96 11.05 -13.38 0.23
CA MET A 96 11.79 -12.57 -0.73
C MET A 96 11.38 -11.10 -0.68
N ASP A 97 10.07 -10.81 -0.59
CA ASP A 97 9.55 -9.45 -0.45
C ASP A 97 10.04 -8.79 0.85
N LEU A 98 10.05 -9.54 1.97
CA LEU A 98 10.53 -9.06 3.26
C LEU A 98 12.04 -8.81 3.24
N LYS A 99 12.82 -9.69 2.63
CA LYS A 99 14.26 -9.50 2.46
C LYS A 99 14.57 -8.22 1.68
N SER A 100 13.89 -8.01 0.54
CA SER A 100 14.05 -6.77 -0.24
C SER A 100 13.63 -5.52 0.54
N PHE A 101 12.62 -5.63 1.41
CA PHE A 101 12.20 -4.54 2.28
C PHE A 101 13.28 -4.19 3.31
N GLU A 102 13.86 -5.16 4.00
CA GLU A 102 14.91 -4.92 4.99
C GLU A 102 16.18 -4.34 4.32
N GLU A 103 16.56 -4.83 3.14
CA GLU A 103 17.67 -4.27 2.35
C GLU A 103 17.45 -2.80 1.96
N GLU A 104 16.22 -2.41 1.62
CA GLU A 104 15.89 -1.03 1.26
C GLU A 104 15.76 -0.11 2.49
N LYS A 105 15.25 -0.65 3.60
CA LYS A 105 15.05 0.05 4.87
C LYS A 105 16.35 0.60 5.46
N ASP A 106 17.46 -0.10 5.27
CA ASP A 106 18.77 0.30 5.79
C ASP A 106 19.50 1.31 4.89
N LYS A 107 19.01 1.59 3.67
CA LYS A 107 19.65 2.56 2.77
C LYS A 107 19.48 3.99 3.29
N PRO A 108 20.52 4.84 3.16
CA PRO A 108 20.41 6.25 3.49
C PRO A 108 19.39 6.93 2.59
N ARG A 109 18.62 7.86 3.15
CA ARG A 109 17.55 8.58 2.45
C ARG A 109 17.78 10.08 2.49
N PHE A 110 17.51 10.73 1.35
CA PHE A 110 17.70 12.17 1.17
C PHE A 110 16.38 12.77 0.65
N PRO A 111 15.43 13.11 1.54
CA PRO A 111 14.13 13.60 1.13
C PRO A 111 14.26 14.96 0.46
N LYS A 112 13.55 15.14 -0.66
CA LYS A 112 13.45 16.40 -1.40
C LYS A 112 12.18 17.15 -1.05
N ARG A 113 11.15 16.45 -0.53
CA ARG A 113 9.80 17.00 -0.32
C ARG A 113 9.15 16.45 0.94
N ALA A 114 8.31 17.30 1.54
CA ALA A 114 7.38 16.94 2.60
C ALA A 114 5.98 17.51 2.31
N ASN A 115 4.95 16.97 2.95
CA ASN A 115 3.58 17.48 2.90
C ASN A 115 3.20 18.04 4.27
N GLN A 116 2.90 19.33 4.32
CA GLN A 116 2.38 20.04 5.49
C GLN A 116 0.86 20.10 5.42
N ARG A 117 0.18 19.63 6.46
CA ARG A 117 -1.27 19.77 6.58
C ARG A 117 -1.61 21.12 7.21
N LEU A 118 -2.32 21.96 6.47
CA LEU A 118 -2.76 23.29 6.92
C LEU A 118 -4.16 23.24 7.55
N ALA A 119 -5.04 22.39 7.01
CA ALA A 119 -6.40 22.16 7.51
C ALA A 119 -6.87 20.74 7.12
N PRO A 120 -8.07 20.28 7.52
CA PRO A 120 -8.68 19.09 6.90
C PRO A 120 -8.72 19.23 5.36
N ALA A 121 -8.22 18.22 4.66
CA ALA A 121 -8.09 18.18 3.19
C ALA A 121 -7.20 19.26 2.53
N ILE A 122 -6.61 20.21 3.27
CA ILE A 122 -5.73 21.24 2.73
C ILE A 122 -4.28 20.90 3.09
N PHE A 123 -3.48 20.64 2.06
CA PHE A 123 -2.07 20.28 2.17
C PHE A 123 -1.21 21.18 1.31
N ARG A 124 -0.01 21.48 1.79
CA ARG A 124 1.04 22.20 1.08
C ARG A 124 2.26 21.30 0.93
N THR A 125 2.87 21.30 -0.25
CA THR A 125 4.18 20.68 -0.46
C THR A 125 5.28 21.64 0.01
N VAL A 126 6.19 21.15 0.84
CA VAL A 126 7.39 21.86 1.30
C VAL A 126 8.59 21.25 0.57
N GLN A 127 9.38 22.09 -0.11
CA GLN A 127 10.65 21.66 -0.70
C GLN A 127 11.72 21.64 0.40
N ILE A 128 12.46 20.54 0.46
CA ILE A 128 13.59 20.33 1.38
C ILE A 128 14.86 20.60 0.58
N PRO A 129 15.85 21.31 1.15
CA PRO A 129 17.14 21.50 0.49
C PRO A 129 17.78 20.18 0.05
N SER A 130 18.37 20.18 -1.14
CA SER A 130 19.01 18.99 -1.70
C SER A 130 20.19 18.52 -0.85
N GLY A 131 20.32 17.21 -0.69
CA GLY A 131 21.44 16.60 0.04
C GLY A 131 21.23 16.49 1.54
N PHE A 132 20.12 17.01 2.08
CA PHE A 132 19.78 16.80 3.49
C PHE A 132 19.52 15.32 3.75
N SER A 133 20.18 14.79 4.76
CA SER A 133 19.85 13.52 5.39
C SER A 133 18.43 13.55 5.97
N GLU A 134 17.94 12.38 6.36
CA GLU A 134 16.64 12.25 7.00
C GLU A 134 16.56 13.08 8.30
N GLU A 135 17.60 13.07 9.16
CA GLU A 135 17.61 13.86 10.39
C GLU A 135 17.66 15.37 10.10
N GLU A 136 18.54 15.81 9.18
CA GLU A 136 18.64 17.22 8.80
C GLU A 136 17.34 17.76 8.21
N ALA A 137 16.64 16.93 7.42
CA ALA A 137 15.34 17.27 6.87
C ALA A 137 14.27 17.41 7.96
N ILE A 138 14.25 16.52 8.95
CA ILE A 138 13.34 16.60 10.09
C ILE A 138 13.58 17.87 10.88
N ASP A 139 14.84 18.21 11.16
CA ASP A 139 15.21 19.42 11.90
C ASP A 139 14.85 20.68 11.12
N TYR A 140 15.10 20.70 9.81
CA TYR A 140 14.66 21.78 8.92
C TYR A 140 13.16 22.00 8.99
N LEU A 141 12.37 20.93 8.92
CA LEU A 141 10.91 20.98 8.99
C LEU A 141 10.38 21.32 10.39
N ARG A 142 11.22 21.32 11.43
CA ARG A 142 10.89 21.66 12.82
C ARG A 142 11.36 23.05 13.26
N LYS A 143 11.83 23.88 12.32
CA LYS A 143 12.10 25.30 12.57
C LYS A 143 10.78 26.09 12.70
N ASP A 144 10.84 27.26 13.34
CA ASP A 144 9.69 27.99 13.91
C ASP A 144 8.54 28.35 12.96
N GLY A 145 8.69 28.16 11.64
CA GLY A 145 7.60 28.32 10.66
C GLY A 145 6.64 27.14 10.50
N PHE A 146 6.93 25.98 11.11
CA PHE A 146 6.21 24.71 10.83
C PHE A 146 5.64 24.02 12.07
N ASN A 147 6.00 24.47 13.28
CA ASN A 147 5.79 23.79 14.56
C ASN A 147 4.32 23.53 14.95
N LEU A 148 3.36 24.21 14.33
CA LEU A 148 1.93 24.10 14.66
C LEU A 148 1.17 23.12 13.76
N SER A 149 1.84 22.54 12.76
CA SER A 149 1.19 21.75 11.71
C SER A 149 1.74 20.33 11.65
N TYR A 150 0.87 19.40 11.27
CA TYR A 150 1.25 18.02 11.00
C TYR A 150 1.98 17.94 9.66
N ILE A 151 3.22 17.44 9.66
CA ILE A 151 4.04 17.30 8.46
C ILE A 151 4.33 15.83 8.19
N THR A 152 4.42 15.44 6.93
CA THR A 152 4.80 14.08 6.53
C THR A 152 5.87 14.08 5.45
N ILE A 153 6.89 13.25 5.63
CA ILE A 153 7.82 12.86 4.57
C ILE A 153 7.36 11.50 4.07
N ASN A 154 7.00 11.42 2.79
CA ASN A 154 6.48 10.19 2.20
C ASN A 154 7.50 9.60 1.23
N TYR A 155 7.89 8.36 1.49
CA TYR A 155 8.61 7.51 0.57
C TYR A 155 7.65 6.35 0.19
N PRO A 156 7.07 6.37 -1.02
CA PRO A 156 6.01 5.45 -1.43
C PRO A 156 6.43 4.01 -1.20
N GLU A 157 5.50 3.15 -0.81
CA GLU A 157 5.72 1.72 -0.68
C GLU A 157 6.66 1.25 0.45
N LEU A 158 7.51 2.09 1.04
CA LEU A 158 8.37 1.68 2.19
C LEU A 158 8.21 2.49 3.48
N LEU A 159 8.10 3.83 3.46
CA LEU A 159 8.13 4.61 4.71
C LEU A 159 7.29 5.89 4.66
N ILE A 160 6.54 6.14 5.74
CA ILE A 160 5.98 7.45 6.04
C ILE A 160 6.58 7.94 7.36
N ILE A 161 7.26 9.08 7.32
CA ILE A 161 7.72 9.79 8.52
C ILE A 161 6.66 10.85 8.84
N SER A 162 6.06 10.75 10.01
CA SER A 162 5.09 11.69 10.53
C SER A 162 5.74 12.59 11.57
N LEU A 163 5.60 13.91 11.37
CA LEU A 163 6.11 14.95 12.25
C LEU A 163 4.91 15.65 12.89
N PRO A 164 4.48 15.20 14.07
CA PRO A 164 3.47 15.91 14.85
C PRO A 164 4.00 17.27 15.34
N PRO A 165 3.08 18.19 15.72
CA PRO A 165 3.46 19.43 16.39
C PRO A 165 4.34 19.18 17.63
N LYS A 166 5.30 20.07 17.88
CA LYS A 166 6.14 19.98 19.08
C LYS A 166 5.27 20.00 20.34
N PRO A 167 5.66 19.27 21.41
CA PRO A 167 6.96 18.61 21.63
C PRO A 167 7.05 17.16 21.15
N GLN A 168 6.08 16.65 20.38
CA GLN A 168 6.03 15.22 20.05
C GLN A 168 7.19 14.78 19.14
N CYS A 169 7.67 13.55 19.31
CA CYS A 169 8.74 12.95 18.49
C CYS A 169 8.25 12.56 17.09
N PRO A 170 9.16 12.45 16.09
CA PRO A 170 8.83 11.87 14.80
C PRO A 170 8.31 10.44 14.97
N MET A 171 7.30 10.06 14.18
CA MET A 171 6.82 8.69 14.09
C MET A 171 7.20 8.09 12.75
N TYR A 172 7.75 6.88 12.78
CA TYR A 172 8.15 6.12 11.60
C TYR A 172 7.12 5.03 11.33
N ILE A 173 6.45 5.11 10.19
CA ILE A 173 5.44 4.15 9.77
C ILE A 173 6.00 3.38 8.58
N TRP A 174 6.64 2.26 8.89
CA TRP A 174 7.17 1.32 7.92
C TRP A 174 6.04 0.56 7.22
N GLN A 175 6.14 0.44 5.92
CA GLN A 175 5.19 -0.26 5.07
C GLN A 175 5.72 -1.66 4.77
N GLU A 176 5.84 -2.49 5.80
CA GLU A 176 6.27 -3.86 5.66
C GLU A 176 5.35 -4.63 4.69
N PRO A 177 5.89 -5.51 3.83
CA PRO A 177 5.11 -6.31 2.89
C PRO A 177 4.44 -7.50 3.61
N ILE A 178 3.59 -7.21 4.59
CA ILE A 178 2.76 -8.20 5.28
C ILE A 178 1.33 -8.08 4.75
N TYR A 179 0.81 -9.14 4.12
CA TYR A 179 -0.59 -9.17 3.70
C TYR A 179 -1.40 -10.17 4.52
N LYS A 180 -2.70 -9.88 4.66
CA LYS A 180 -3.63 -10.66 5.49
C LYS A 180 -4.40 -11.66 4.63
N GLN A 181 -4.29 -12.94 4.99
CA GLN A 181 -5.16 -14.00 4.47
C GLN A 181 -6.38 -14.14 5.38
N THR A 182 -7.55 -14.45 4.80
CA THR A 182 -8.75 -14.82 5.58
C THR A 182 -9.35 -16.13 5.08
N LYS A 183 -9.80 -16.97 6.03
CA LYS A 183 -10.60 -18.17 5.73
C LYS A 183 -12.01 -17.82 5.26
N LEU A 184 -12.57 -16.71 5.74
CA LEU A 184 -13.91 -16.23 5.41
C LEU A 184 -13.81 -14.87 4.72
N GLY A 185 -14.01 -14.86 3.41
CA GLY A 185 -14.10 -13.66 2.59
C GLY A 185 -15.52 -13.50 2.05
N LEU A 186 -16.53 -13.44 2.93
CA LEU A 186 -17.86 -13.02 2.51
C LEU A 186 -17.85 -11.50 2.39
N ASP A 187 -17.63 -11.00 1.17
CA ASP A 187 -17.67 -9.58 0.87
C ASP A 187 -19.13 -9.17 0.62
N PHE A 188 -19.83 -8.76 1.69
CA PHE A 188 -21.22 -8.29 1.62
C PHE A 188 -21.36 -6.90 0.95
N GLY A 189 -20.34 -6.42 0.24
CA GLY A 189 -20.40 -5.17 -0.52
C GLY A 189 -20.40 -3.92 0.36
N THR A 190 -19.92 -4.00 1.60
CA THR A 190 -19.80 -2.88 2.53
C THR A 190 -18.35 -2.38 2.65
N LEU A 191 -18.21 -1.06 2.61
CA LEU A 191 -16.99 -0.32 2.92
C LEU A 191 -16.41 -0.82 4.25
N TYR A 192 -15.20 -1.37 4.21
CA TYR A 192 -14.46 -1.84 5.38
C TYR A 192 -14.36 -0.72 6.43
N SER A 193 -15.13 -0.82 7.50
CA SER A 193 -14.86 -0.24 8.81
C SER A 193 -14.96 -1.37 9.83
N GLY A 194 -13.89 -1.60 10.58
CA GLY A 194 -13.84 -2.62 11.65
C GLY A 194 -13.07 -3.89 11.27
N ILE A 195 -11.77 -3.89 11.56
CA ILE A 195 -10.96 -5.12 11.61
C ILE A 195 -11.28 -5.81 12.94
N ALA A 196 -12.07 -6.89 12.91
CA ALA A 196 -12.08 -7.87 13.99
C ALA A 196 -10.84 -8.75 13.84
N GLN A 197 -9.92 -8.62 14.78
CA GLN A 197 -8.68 -9.40 14.85
C GLN A 197 -9.01 -10.82 15.31
N THR A 198 -8.65 -11.82 14.52
CA THR A 198 -8.42 -13.18 15.03
C THR A 198 -6.97 -13.52 14.77
N LYS A 199 -6.15 -13.45 15.83
CA LYS A 199 -4.85 -14.14 15.87
C LYS A 199 -5.15 -15.63 15.84
N ILE A 200 -4.64 -16.33 14.84
CA ILE A 200 -4.54 -17.79 14.89
C ILE A 200 -3.08 -18.07 15.23
N GLY A 201 -2.86 -18.61 16.44
CA GLY A 201 -1.63 -19.30 16.81
C GLY A 201 -1.65 -20.75 16.36
#